data_AF-A0A1V6Y8T4-F1
#
_entry.id   AF-A0A1V6Y8T4-F1
#
_cell.length_a   1.000
_cell.length_b   1.000
_cell.length_c   1.000
_cell.angle_alpha   90.00
_cell.angle_beta   90.00
_cell.angle_gamma   90.00
#
_symmetry.space_group_name_H-M   'P 1'
#
loop_
_entity.id
_entity.type
_entity.pdbx_description
1 polymer ?
#
loop_
_entity_poly.entity_id
_entity_poly.type
_entity_poly.pdbx_seq_one_letter_code
_entity_poly.pdbx_strand_id
1 'polypeptide(L)'
;MPLGASTQSHHFLIALKILQSAIYGLIGLKLIKALNQWVTRRSINNFVDDPTWDWPKETAVVTGGSSGIGAEIVRELAERKIKTIILDINKPISKLEKKVWLFTKSISPPPQQYRNLHPQSSEIMAILPY
;
A
#
# COMPACT_ATOMS: atom_id res chain seq x y z
N MET A 1 -7.96 -44.10 53.77
CA MET A 1 -6.79 -43.23 53.59
C MET A 1 -6.92 -42.55 52.22
N PRO A 2 -7.24 -41.25 52.11
CA PRO A 2 -7.52 -40.64 50.81
C PRO A 2 -6.24 -40.08 50.21
N LEU A 3 -5.63 -40.81 49.26
CA LEU A 3 -4.42 -40.39 48.53
C LEU A 3 -4.74 -39.56 47.26
N GLY A 4 -6.01 -39.22 47.00
CA GLY A 4 -6.46 -38.60 45.74
C GLY A 4 -6.77 -37.10 45.77
N ALA A 5 -6.89 -36.48 46.95
CA ALA A 5 -7.37 -35.09 47.07
C ALA A 5 -6.27 -34.03 46.85
N SER A 6 -5.02 -34.31 47.20
CA SER A 6 -3.89 -33.37 47.05
C SER A 6 -3.44 -33.24 45.59
N THR A 7 -3.35 -34.36 44.86
CA THR A 7 -2.86 -34.39 43.46
C THR A 7 -3.76 -33.59 42.50
N GLN A 8 -5.09 -33.69 42.65
CA GLN A 8 -6.07 -32.90 41.88
C GLN A 8 -5.85 -31.38 42.02
N SER A 9 -5.52 -30.89 43.21
CA SER A 9 -5.31 -29.46 43.46
C SER A 9 -4.06 -28.91 42.76
N HIS A 10 -2.99 -29.71 42.64
CA HIS A 10 -1.75 -29.30 41.98
C HIS A 10 -1.93 -29.16 40.46
N HIS A 11 -2.64 -30.09 39.82
CA HIS A 11 -2.93 -29.99 38.38
C HIS A 11 -3.79 -28.76 38.05
N PHE A 12 -4.76 -28.42 38.90
CA PHE A 12 -5.60 -27.23 38.75
C PHE A 12 -4.79 -25.93 38.82
N LEU A 13 -3.88 -25.81 39.78
CA LEU A 13 -3.01 -24.63 39.90
C LEU A 13 -2.03 -24.49 38.73
N ILE A 14 -1.49 -25.60 38.23
CA ILE A 14 -0.62 -25.62 37.04
C ILE A 14 -1.42 -25.16 35.82
N ALA A 15 -2.64 -25.67 35.63
CA ALA A 15 -3.52 -25.26 34.53
C ALA A 15 -3.84 -23.76 34.57
N LEU A 16 -4.13 -23.21 35.76
CA LEU A 16 -4.38 -21.78 35.94
C LEU A 16 -3.17 -20.92 35.56
N LYS A 17 -1.95 -21.33 35.95
CA LYS A 17 -0.71 -20.62 35.60
C LYS A 17 -0.42 -20.65 34.10
N ILE A 18 -0.68 -21.78 33.43
CA ILE A 18 -0.56 -21.89 31.97
C ILE A 18 -1.57 -20.98 31.28
N LEU A 19 -2.83 -20.96 31.76
CA LEU A 19 -3.87 -20.09 31.22
C LEU A 19 -3.50 -18.61 31.37
N GLN A 20 -3.04 -18.19 32.55
CA GLN A 20 -2.56 -16.82 32.78
C GLN A 20 -1.41 -16.47 31.84
N SER A 21 -0.44 -17.37 31.67
CA SER A 21 0.71 -17.17 30.77
C SER A 21 0.27 -17.03 29.31
N ALA A 22 -0.70 -17.84 28.88
CA ALA A 22 -1.28 -17.74 27.55
C ALA A 22 -2.01 -16.40 27.34
N ILE A 23 -2.77 -15.94 28.33
CA ILE A 23 -3.43 -14.62 28.29
C ILE A 23 -2.41 -13.50 28.17
N TYR A 24 -1.35 -13.51 28.99
CA TYR A 24 -0.27 -12.52 28.88
C TYR A 24 0.43 -12.57 27.51
N GLY A 25 0.66 -13.76 26.97
CA GLY A 25 1.19 -13.94 25.61
C GLY A 25 0.31 -13.30 24.54
N LEU A 26 -1.01 -13.50 24.62
CA LEU A 26 -1.97 -12.90 23.68
C LEU A 26 -2.03 -11.37 23.78
N ILE A 27 -2.02 -10.83 25.00
CA ILE A 27 -1.97 -9.39 25.25
C ILE A 27 -0.67 -8.82 24.67
N GLY A 28 0.47 -9.45 24.98
CA GLY A 28 1.78 -9.07 24.46
C GLY A 28 1.81 -9.07 22.92
N LEU A 29 1.29 -10.12 22.29
CA LEU A 29 1.21 -10.19 20.83
C LEU A 29 0.34 -9.08 20.23
N LYS A 30 -0.80 -8.77 20.84
CA LYS A 30 -1.67 -7.66 20.40
C LYS A 30 -0.95 -6.31 20.52
N LEU A 31 -0.26 -6.07 21.63
CA LEU A 31 0.51 -4.85 21.85
C LEU A 31 1.64 -4.70 20.82
N ILE A 32 2.42 -5.75 20.59
CA ILE A 32 3.50 -5.75 19.59
C ILE A 32 2.94 -5.44 18.20
N LYS A 33 1.83 -6.07 17.80
CA LYS A 33 1.18 -5.79 16.51
C LYS A 33 0.70 -4.35 16.41
N ALA A 34 0.07 -3.83 17.46
CA ALA A 34 -0.42 -2.45 17.50
C ALA A 34 0.73 -1.44 17.41
N LEU A 35 1.82 -1.67 18.14
CA LEU A 35 3.03 -0.83 18.08
C LEU A 35 3.65 -0.87 16.68
N ASN A 36 3.79 -2.05 16.09
CA ASN A 36 4.34 -2.20 14.74
C ASN A 36 3.48 -1.46 13.70
N GLN A 37 2.16 -1.58 13.78
CA GLN A 37 1.23 -0.85 12.91
C GLN A 37 1.35 0.66 13.11
N TRP A 38 1.45 1.12 14.36
CA TRP A 38 1.60 2.55 14.68
C TRP A 38 2.91 3.12 14.12
N VAL A 39 4.05 2.46 14.38
CA VAL A 39 5.36 2.89 13.86
C VAL A 39 5.38 2.85 12.34
N THR A 40 4.86 1.78 11.73
CA THR A 40 4.79 1.65 10.27
C THR A 40 4.00 2.81 9.67
N ARG A 41 2.81 3.09 10.21
CA ARG A 41 1.96 4.19 9.74
C ARG A 41 2.63 5.55 9.86
N ARG A 42 3.38 5.78 10.94
CA ARG A 42 4.14 7.03 11.11
C ARG A 42 5.33 7.10 10.16
N SER A 43 6.06 6.01 9.98
CA SER A 43 7.25 5.94 9.13
C SER A 43 6.92 6.20 7.65
N ILE A 44 5.86 5.59 7.12
CA ILE A 44 5.45 5.79 5.71
C ILE A 44 5.01 7.23 5.41
N ASN A 45 4.56 7.98 6.43
CA ASN A 45 4.17 9.37 6.32
C ASN A 45 5.30 10.34 6.73
N ASN A 46 6.54 9.86 6.84
CA ASN A 46 7.69 10.65 7.32
C ASN A 46 7.41 11.36 8.66
N PHE A 47 6.60 10.74 9.53
CA PHE A 47 6.12 11.29 10.80
C PHE A 47 5.34 12.62 10.70
N VAL A 48 4.96 13.04 9.50
CA VAL A 48 4.17 14.26 9.23
C VAL A 48 2.73 13.89 8.94
N ASP A 49 1.80 14.54 9.64
CA ASP A 49 0.38 14.50 9.30
C ASP A 49 0.03 15.89 8.72
N ASP A 50 -0.44 15.93 7.47
CA ASP A 50 -0.90 17.16 6.83
C ASP A 50 -2.44 17.22 6.87
N PRO A 51 -3.04 18.03 7.76
CA PRO A 51 -4.49 18.15 7.88
C PRO A 51 -5.12 18.91 6.71
N THR A 52 -4.32 19.57 5.87
CA THR A 52 -4.82 20.34 4.71
C THR A 52 -4.98 19.48 3.45
N TRP A 53 -4.45 18.25 3.47
CA TRP A 53 -4.47 17.34 2.33
C TRP A 53 -5.86 16.76 2.05
N ASP A 54 -6.42 17.09 0.89
CA ASP A 54 -7.76 16.65 0.45
C ASP A 54 -7.66 15.78 -0.80
N TRP A 55 -7.57 14.46 -0.63
CA TRP A 55 -7.38 13.48 -1.70
C TRP A 55 -8.23 13.68 -2.98
N PRO A 56 -9.54 13.99 -2.90
CA PRO A 56 -10.35 14.40 -4.05
C PRO A 56 -9.85 15.61 -4.86
N LYS A 57 -9.18 16.56 -4.23
CA LYS A 57 -8.61 17.76 -4.85
C LYS A 57 -7.17 17.57 -5.31
N GLU A 58 -6.49 16.59 -4.74
CA GLU A 58 -5.09 16.30 -5.04
C GLU A 58 -4.90 15.34 -6.21
N THR A 59 -3.68 15.31 -6.75
CA THR A 59 -3.27 14.37 -7.80
C THR A 59 -2.13 13.49 -7.31
N ALA A 60 -2.32 12.17 -7.36
CA ALA A 60 -1.29 11.20 -7.01
C ALA A 60 -0.45 10.84 -8.25
N VAL A 61 0.87 10.88 -8.13
CA VAL A 61 1.79 10.41 -9.19
C VAL A 61 2.42 9.09 -8.73
N VAL A 62 2.26 8.03 -9.53
CA VAL A 62 2.79 6.70 -9.24
C VAL A 62 3.88 6.35 -10.25
N THR A 63 5.12 6.29 -9.77
CA THR A 63 6.25 5.79 -10.57
C THR A 63 6.22 4.26 -10.64
N GLY A 64 6.44 3.67 -11.81
CA GLY A 64 6.39 2.21 -11.97
C GLY A 64 4.96 1.64 -11.89
N GLY A 65 3.94 2.47 -12.17
CA GLY A 65 2.53 2.13 -12.02
C GLY A 65 1.95 1.21 -13.10
N SER A 66 2.74 0.79 -14.09
CA SER A 66 2.22 -0.02 -15.21
C SER A 66 2.12 -1.52 -14.90
N SER A 67 2.75 -2.02 -13.83
CA SER A 67 2.74 -3.44 -13.45
C SER A 67 3.01 -3.68 -11.95
N GLY A 68 2.87 -4.93 -11.52
CA GLY A 68 3.22 -5.35 -10.15
C GLY A 68 2.50 -4.55 -9.07
N ILE A 69 3.24 -4.18 -8.02
CA ILE A 69 2.73 -3.40 -6.89
C ILE A 69 2.24 -2.02 -7.34
N GLY A 70 2.94 -1.37 -8.27
CA GLY A 70 2.57 -0.04 -8.75
C GLY A 70 1.21 -0.03 -9.45
N ALA A 71 0.91 -1.06 -10.24
CA ALA A 71 -0.40 -1.20 -10.88
C ALA A 71 -1.54 -1.37 -9.86
N GLU A 72 -1.29 -2.13 -8.79
CA GLU A 72 -2.28 -2.33 -7.72
C GLU A 72 -2.53 -1.03 -6.93
N ILE A 73 -1.48 -0.26 -6.64
CA ILE A 73 -1.61 1.06 -6.02
C ILE A 73 -2.47 1.99 -6.90
N VAL A 74 -2.20 2.02 -8.21
CA VAL A 74 -2.99 2.83 -9.16
C VAL A 74 -4.45 2.38 -9.16
N ARG A 75 -4.71 1.06 -9.13
CA ARG A 75 -6.06 0.50 -9.06
C ARG A 75 -6.79 0.98 -7.81
N GLU A 76 -6.19 0.86 -6.63
CA GLU A 76 -6.80 1.30 -5.37
C GLU A 76 -7.06 2.82 -5.35
N LEU A 77 -6.15 3.63 -5.88
CA LEU A 77 -6.32 5.07 -5.98
C LEU A 77 -7.48 5.43 -6.92
N ALA A 78 -7.59 4.73 -8.06
CA ALA A 78 -8.67 4.92 -9.01
C ALA A 78 -10.05 4.54 -8.42
N GLU A 79 -10.15 3.41 -7.71
CA GLU A 79 -11.36 2.99 -7.00
C GLU A 79 -11.83 4.03 -5.96
N ARG A 80 -10.88 4.71 -5.32
CA ARG A 80 -11.14 5.82 -4.39
C ARG A 80 -11.45 7.15 -5.09
N LYS A 81 -11.55 7.15 -6.42
CA LYS A 81 -11.83 8.31 -7.28
C LYS A 81 -10.77 9.41 -7.23
N ILE A 82 -9.54 9.07 -6.82
CA ILE A 82 -8.40 9.98 -6.74
C ILE A 82 -7.81 10.16 -8.15
N LYS A 83 -7.50 11.40 -8.52
CA LYS A 83 -6.85 11.68 -9.79
C LYS A 83 -5.44 11.09 -9.74
N THR A 84 -5.15 10.14 -10.62
CA THR A 84 -3.89 9.39 -10.57
C THR A 84 -3.15 9.52 -11.88
N ILE A 85 -1.84 9.71 -11.80
CA ILE A 85 -0.93 9.80 -12.93
C ILE A 85 0.08 8.66 -12.83
N ILE A 86 0.19 7.84 -13.87
CA ILE A 86 1.21 6.79 -13.97
C ILE A 86 2.44 7.38 -14.66
N LEU A 87 3.61 7.24 -14.03
CA LEU A 87 4.91 7.54 -14.63
C LEU A 87 5.70 6.24 -14.76
N ASP A 88 5.76 5.68 -15.96
CA ASP A 88 6.43 4.40 -16.20
C ASP A 88 7.07 4.39 -17.60
N ILE A 89 8.14 3.62 -17.75
CA ILE A 89 8.77 3.35 -19.05
C ILE A 89 7.91 2.39 -19.88
N ASN A 90 7.19 1.49 -19.22
CA ASN A 90 6.35 0.48 -19.84
C ASN A 90 4.90 0.95 -19.94
N LYS A 91 4.18 0.44 -20.93
CA LYS A 91 2.73 0.66 -21.01
C LYS A 91 2.00 -0.20 -19.98
N PRO A 92 0.94 0.31 -19.33
CA PRO A 92 0.11 -0.48 -18.43
C PRO A 92 -0.56 -1.62 -19.18
N ILE A 93 -0.61 -2.78 -18.52
CA ILE A 93 -1.14 -4.03 -19.10
C ILE A 93 -2.69 -4.06 -19.00
N SER A 94 -3.26 -3.31 -18.05
CA SER A 94 -4.71 -3.21 -17.82
C SER A 94 -5.30 -1.95 -18.45
N LYS A 95 -6.60 -2.01 -18.76
CA LYS A 95 -7.37 -0.86 -19.25
C LYS A 95 -7.47 0.18 -18.13
N LEU A 96 -7.02 1.40 -18.41
CA LEU A 96 -7.07 2.50 -17.45
C LEU A 96 -8.50 2.98 -17.22
N GLU A 97 -8.81 3.35 -15.98
CA GLU A 97 -10.06 4.04 -15.65
C GLU A 97 -9.99 5.52 -16.06
N LYS A 98 -11.14 6.13 -16.31
CA LYS A 98 -11.30 7.51 -16.84
C LYS A 98 -10.56 8.63 -16.08
N LYS A 99 -10.12 8.38 -14.85
CA LYS A 99 -9.39 9.36 -14.00
C LYS A 99 -7.89 9.10 -13.92
N VAL A 100 -7.38 8.12 -14.64
CA VAL A 100 -5.98 7.74 -14.65
C VAL A 100 -5.32 8.22 -15.94
N TRP A 101 -4.28 9.05 -15.79
CA TRP A 101 -3.50 9.58 -16.90
C TRP A 101 -2.16 8.86 -16.95
N LEU A 102 -1.68 8.50 -18.13
CA LEU A 102 -0.38 7.85 -18.29
C LEU A 102 0.61 8.85 -18.90
N PHE A 103 1.82 8.93 -18.36
CA PHE A 103 2.94 9.61 -19.01
C PHE A 103 4.07 8.59 -19.16
N THR A 104 4.39 8.26 -20.40
CA THR A 104 5.55 7.44 -20.72
C THR A 104 6.68 8.35 -21.16
N LYS A 105 7.83 8.28 -20.49
CA LYS A 105 9.06 8.91 -20.97
C LYS A 105 10.06 7.82 -21.31
N SER A 106 10.16 7.49 -22.60
CA SER A 106 11.23 6.64 -23.10
C SER A 106 12.53 7.46 -23.13
N ILE A 107 13.57 6.96 -22.45
CA ILE A 107 14.94 7.52 -22.53
C ILE A 107 15.64 7.13 -23.86
N SER A 108 15.05 6.23 -24.63
CA SER A 108 15.53 5.88 -25.97
C SER A 108 15.16 6.98 -26.97
N PRO A 109 16.04 7.31 -27.93
CA PRO A 109 15.75 8.32 -28.94
C PRO A 109 14.43 7.97 -29.67
N PRO A 110 13.58 8.98 -29.95
CA PRO A 110 12.31 8.73 -30.63
C PRO A 110 12.58 8.02 -31.96
N PRO A 111 11.73 7.04 -32.36
CA PRO A 111 11.83 6.45 -33.70
C PRO A 111 11.90 7.56 -34.74
N GLN A 112 12.74 7.41 -35.79
CA GLN A 112 13.05 8.51 -36.72
C GLN A 112 11.81 9.21 -37.29
N GLN A 113 10.70 8.47 -37.39
CA GLN A 113 9.37 8.94 -37.81
C GLN A 113 8.78 10.08 -36.94
N TYR A 114 9.18 10.21 -35.68
CA TYR A 114 8.67 11.24 -34.75
C TYR A 114 9.60 12.45 -34.60
N ARG A 115 10.77 12.45 -35.27
CA ARG A 115 11.78 13.53 -35.16
C ARG A 115 11.32 14.86 -35.77
N ASN A 116 10.35 14.82 -36.69
CA ASN A 116 9.84 15.99 -37.42
C ASN A 116 8.50 16.51 -36.89
N LEU A 117 7.96 15.90 -35.83
CA LEU A 117 6.75 16.40 -35.20
C LEU A 117 7.14 17.52 -34.22
N HIS A 118 6.30 18.56 -34.15
CA HIS A 118 6.53 19.78 -33.38
C HIS A 118 6.94 19.45 -31.91
N PRO A 119 7.83 20.23 -31.26
CA PRO A 119 8.38 19.91 -29.92
C PRO A 119 7.34 19.63 -28.82
N GLN A 120 6.11 20.13 -28.97
CA GLN A 120 5.00 19.84 -28.04
C GLN A 120 4.40 18.44 -28.18
N SER A 121 4.67 17.72 -29.28
CA SER A 121 4.08 16.40 -29.56
C SER A 121 4.74 15.25 -28.80
N SER A 122 5.98 15.44 -28.29
CA SER A 122 6.65 14.47 -27.41
C SER A 122 6.28 14.61 -25.93
N GLU A 123 5.68 15.74 -25.53
CA GLU A 123 5.22 15.99 -24.16
C GLU A 123 3.71 15.68 -23.97
N ILE A 124 2.94 15.65 -25.06
CA ILE A 124 1.47 15.51 -25.04
C ILE A 124 1.01 14.28 -25.84
N MET A 125 1.60 13.11 -25.57
CA MET A 125 1.17 11.84 -26.19
C MET A 125 0.79 10.79 -25.15
N ALA A 126 -0.24 11.12 -24.35
CA ALA A 126 -1.18 10.17 -23.75
C ALA A 126 -2.38 10.89 -23.10
N ILE A 127 -3.01 11.81 -23.85
CA ILE A 127 -4.41 12.17 -23.61
C ILE A 127 -5.25 11.19 -24.44
N LEU A 128 -5.32 9.94 -24.00
CA LEU A 128 -6.35 9.02 -24.49
C LEU A 128 -7.30 8.74 -23.34
N PRO A 129 -8.44 9.45 -23.25
CA PRO A 129 -9.56 8.95 -22.47
C PRO A 129 -10.07 7.68 -23.14
N TYR A 130 -10.13 6.57 -22.40
CA TYR A 130 -11.05 5.48 -22.68
C TYR A 130 -12.17 5.50 -21.65
#